data_AF-A0A3N7G9F7-F1
#
_entry.id   AF-A0A3N7G9F7-F1
#
_cell.length_a   1.000
_cell.length_b   1.000
_cell.length_c   1.000
_cell.angle_alpha   90.00
_cell.angle_beta   90.00
_cell.angle_gamma   90.00
#
_symmetry.space_group_name_H-M   'P 1'
#
loop_
_entity.id
_entity.type
_entity.pdbx_description
1 polymer ?
#
loop_
_entity_poly.entity_id
_entity_poly.type
_entity_poly.pdbx_seq_one_letter_code
_entity_poly.pdbx_strand_id
1 'polypeptide(L)'
;MINSQLDKLGSKEEANQTKPIYLSTYVLVYAYTMVCMLEAKGVNSNDKIKIVIPVDCRARLNPPLPKNYIGNCVSSFDVVVEREDLMKENGVAYVAKRLTEMIKGLENRSVIEGAKERIPYTDWEKFTQTVRAVGTNRFGMYGADFGWGKPSNVEVTTIARTGAFSIMESKDEGGGVQVGLVLKEHEMKLFGSLFTRVKISQSTC
;
A
#
# COMPACT_ATOMS: atom_id res chain seq x y z
N MET A 1 3.29 -11.41 -14.36
CA MET A 1 2.65 -10.30 -15.10
C MET A 1 3.02 -8.93 -14.55
N ILE A 2 2.86 -8.63 -13.24
CA ILE A 2 3.23 -7.32 -12.67
C ILE A 2 4.76 -7.12 -12.65
N ASN A 3 5.54 -8.11 -12.20
CA ASN A 3 7.01 -8.03 -12.24
C ASN A 3 7.54 -7.78 -13.67
N SER A 4 7.00 -8.51 -14.66
CA SER A 4 7.34 -8.29 -16.07
C SER A 4 6.89 -6.93 -16.64
N GLN A 5 5.85 -6.31 -16.08
CA GLN A 5 5.48 -4.93 -16.45
C GLN A 5 6.38 -3.89 -15.77
N LEU A 6 6.88 -4.19 -14.56
CA LEU A 6 7.86 -3.35 -13.87
C LEU A 6 9.22 -3.35 -14.55
N ASP A 7 9.67 -4.50 -15.05
CA ASP A 7 10.91 -4.58 -15.83
C ASP A 7 10.83 -3.70 -17.09
N LYS A 8 9.66 -3.65 -17.74
CA LYS A 8 9.38 -2.76 -18.89
C LYS A 8 9.28 -1.27 -18.52
N LEU A 9 8.89 -0.95 -17.29
CA LEU A 9 8.86 0.41 -16.74
C LEU A 9 10.24 0.89 -16.28
N GLY A 10 11.13 -0.04 -15.90
CA GLY A 10 12.54 0.23 -15.60
C GLY A 10 13.39 0.42 -16.85
N SER A 11 13.03 -0.20 -17.98
CA SER A 11 13.80 -0.11 -19.22
C SER A 11 13.62 1.19 -20.03
N LYS A 12 12.69 2.07 -19.64
CA LYS A 12 12.42 3.35 -20.34
C LYS A 12 13.17 4.55 -19.75
N GLU A 13 13.79 4.41 -18.59
CA GLU A 13 14.59 5.47 -17.93
C GLU A 13 15.96 4.91 -17.58
N GLU A 14 16.98 5.40 -18.30
CA GLU A 14 18.43 5.20 -18.13
C GLU A 14 18.97 3.78 -17.93
N ALA A 15 19.72 3.34 -18.95
CA ALA A 15 20.60 2.18 -18.91
C ALA A 15 21.74 2.37 -17.90
N ASN A 16 21.48 2.13 -16.62
CA ASN A 16 22.52 1.90 -15.61
C ASN A 16 22.05 0.82 -14.63
N GLN A 17 22.55 -0.39 -14.83
CA GLN A 17 22.49 -1.56 -13.93
C GLN A 17 21.12 -1.80 -13.26
N THR A 18 20.21 -2.44 -14.00
CA THR A 18 18.91 -2.92 -13.50
C THR A 18 19.10 -4.00 -12.44
N LYS A 19 19.32 -3.61 -11.18
CA LYS A 19 19.05 -4.49 -10.04
C LYS A 19 17.55 -4.80 -10.02
N PRO A 20 17.14 -6.07 -9.87
CA PRO A 20 15.72 -6.43 -9.80
C PRO A 20 15.01 -5.61 -8.72
N ILE A 21 13.88 -4.99 -9.07
CA ILE A 21 13.04 -4.30 -8.08
C ILE A 21 12.31 -5.38 -7.28
N TYR A 22 12.86 -5.76 -6.13
CA TYR A 22 12.14 -6.63 -5.19
C TYR A 22 10.95 -5.87 -4.59
N LEU A 23 9.74 -6.32 -4.90
CA LEU A 23 8.51 -5.76 -4.36
C LEU A 23 8.07 -6.58 -3.15
N SER A 24 7.69 -5.88 -2.09
CA SER A 24 7.01 -6.55 -0.98
C SER A 24 5.55 -6.86 -1.35
N THR A 25 5.00 -7.91 -0.75
CA THR A 25 3.56 -8.24 -0.85
C THR A 25 2.69 -7.03 -0.48
N TYR A 26 3.10 -6.25 0.52
CA TYR A 26 2.42 -5.02 0.92
C TYR A 26 2.31 -4.01 -0.23
N VAL A 27 3.42 -3.73 -0.94
CA VAL A 27 3.43 -2.79 -2.07
C VAL A 27 2.51 -3.27 -3.20
N LEU A 28 2.57 -4.56 -3.53
CA LEU A 28 1.73 -5.15 -4.57
C LEU A 28 0.24 -5.07 -4.22
N VAL A 29 -0.14 -5.49 -3.01
CA VAL A 29 -1.53 -5.47 -2.57
C VAL A 29 -2.05 -4.04 -2.46
N TYR A 30 -1.24 -3.11 -1.93
CA TYR A 30 -1.59 -1.70 -1.86
C TYR A 30 -1.88 -1.15 -3.27
N ALA A 31 -0.93 -1.32 -4.19
CA ALA A 31 -1.04 -0.81 -5.55
C ALA A 31 -2.26 -1.40 -6.27
N TYR A 32 -2.43 -2.72 -6.21
CA TYR A 32 -3.54 -3.40 -6.87
C TYR A 32 -4.90 -2.97 -6.31
N THR A 33 -5.03 -2.95 -4.97
CA THR A 33 -6.27 -2.53 -4.29
C THR A 33 -6.63 -1.10 -4.63
N MET A 34 -5.66 -0.19 -4.56
CA MET A 34 -5.87 1.23 -4.86
C MET A 34 -6.33 1.44 -6.30
N VAL A 35 -5.70 0.78 -7.28
CA VAL A 35 -6.07 0.92 -8.70
C VAL A 35 -7.51 0.46 -8.93
N CYS A 36 -7.86 -0.76 -8.48
CA CYS A 36 -9.22 -1.28 -8.60
C CYS A 36 -10.24 -0.40 -7.88
N MET A 37 -9.90 0.12 -6.70
CA MET A 37 -10.79 0.99 -5.92
C MET A 37 -11.05 2.32 -6.63
N LEU A 38 -10.01 2.96 -7.19
CA LEU A 38 -10.16 4.25 -7.86
C LEU A 38 -10.89 4.13 -9.21
N GLU A 39 -10.66 3.05 -9.94
CA GLU A 39 -11.44 2.73 -11.13
C GLU A 39 -12.91 2.50 -10.79
N ALA A 40 -13.22 1.73 -9.75
CA ALA A 40 -14.59 1.49 -9.29
C ALA A 40 -15.31 2.76 -8.83
N LYS A 41 -14.58 3.75 -8.28
CA LYS A 41 -15.11 5.05 -7.86
C LYS A 41 -15.35 6.02 -9.02
N GLY A 42 -14.84 5.76 -10.23
CA GLY A 42 -15.01 6.65 -11.37
C GLY A 42 -14.34 8.02 -11.22
N VAL A 43 -13.17 8.07 -10.58
CA VAL A 43 -12.43 9.34 -10.33
C VAL A 43 -12.02 10.00 -11.66
N ASN A 44 -12.01 11.34 -11.74
CA ASN A 44 -11.82 12.10 -12.99
C ASN A 44 -10.37 12.03 -13.49
N SER A 45 -10.16 12.22 -14.81
CA SER A 45 -8.86 12.03 -15.48
C SER A 45 -7.75 12.98 -15.05
N ASN A 46 -8.08 14.20 -14.60
CA ASN A 46 -7.11 15.25 -14.25
C ASN A 46 -6.74 15.25 -12.76
N ASP A 47 -7.15 14.22 -12.03
CA ASP A 47 -7.01 14.15 -10.58
C ASP A 47 -5.59 13.76 -10.16
N LYS A 48 -4.97 14.62 -9.36
CA LYS A 48 -3.74 14.29 -8.62
C LYS A 48 -4.10 13.48 -7.40
N ILE A 49 -3.62 12.24 -7.36
CA ILE A 49 -3.92 11.32 -6.27
C ILE A 49 -2.75 11.29 -5.30
N LYS A 50 -3.02 11.67 -4.06
CA LYS A 50 -2.07 11.54 -2.95
C LYS A 50 -2.20 10.16 -2.33
N ILE A 51 -1.10 9.41 -2.32
CA ILE A 51 -0.97 8.14 -1.60
C ILE A 51 -0.32 8.40 -0.26
N VAL A 52 -0.86 7.87 0.83
CA VAL A 52 -0.27 8.00 2.17
C VAL A 52 -0.07 6.63 2.80
N ILE A 53 1.14 6.37 3.27
CA ILE A 53 1.52 5.12 3.94
C ILE A 53 2.03 5.43 5.36
N PRO A 54 1.44 4.84 6.40
CA PRO A 54 2.05 4.82 7.73
C PRO A 54 3.25 3.87 7.75
N VAL A 55 4.37 4.34 8.27
CA VAL A 55 5.62 3.56 8.37
C VAL A 55 6.03 3.42 9.83
N ASP A 56 6.31 2.18 10.23
CA ASP A 56 6.98 1.88 11.50
C ASP A 56 8.43 2.38 11.45
N CYS A 57 8.74 3.29 12.36
CA CYS A 57 10.02 3.98 12.40
C CYS A 57 10.99 3.41 13.43
N ARG A 58 10.58 2.43 14.26
CA ARG A 58 11.40 1.88 15.35
C ARG A 58 12.78 1.42 14.86
N ALA A 59 12.81 0.59 13.83
CA ALA A 59 14.05 0.04 13.27
C ALA A 59 14.82 1.03 12.38
N ARG A 60 14.25 2.21 12.12
CA ARG A 60 14.80 3.22 11.21
C ARG A 60 15.40 4.44 11.94
N LEU A 61 15.35 4.44 13.27
CA LEU A 61 16.02 5.43 14.11
C LEU A 61 17.47 5.04 14.37
N ASN A 62 18.31 6.01 14.73
CA ASN A 62 19.69 5.80 15.12
C ASN A 62 19.94 6.41 16.52
N PRO A 63 20.02 5.58 17.59
CA PRO A 63 19.91 4.12 17.59
C PRO A 63 18.46 3.63 17.35
N PRO A 64 18.26 2.38 16.90
CA PRO A 64 16.92 1.82 16.70
C PRO A 64 16.21 1.60 18.03
N LEU A 65 14.89 1.79 18.04
CA LEU A 65 14.08 1.49 19.21
C LEU A 65 13.88 -0.02 19.40
N PRO A 66 13.73 -0.49 20.65
CA PRO A 66 13.40 -1.89 20.94
C PRO A 66 12.08 -2.33 20.28
N LYS A 67 12.00 -3.61 19.88
CA LYS A 67 10.78 -4.20 19.29
C LYS A 67 9.57 -4.13 20.24
N ASN A 68 9.81 -4.14 21.56
CA ASN A 68 8.79 -4.04 22.60
C ASN A 68 8.50 -2.60 23.05
N TYR A 69 8.93 -1.58 22.29
CA TYR A 69 8.56 -0.20 22.55
C TYR A 69 7.04 0.00 22.42
N ILE A 70 6.39 0.31 23.55
CA ILE A 70 4.93 0.44 23.68
C ILE A 70 4.36 1.79 23.21
N GLY A 71 5.22 2.79 22.99
CA GLY A 71 4.78 4.10 22.53
C GLY A 71 4.54 4.18 21.02
N ASN A 72 4.12 5.36 20.55
CA ASN A 72 3.96 5.62 19.13
C ASN A 72 5.33 5.90 18.48
N CYS A 73 5.67 5.14 17.44
CA CYS A 73 6.81 5.40 16.58
C CYS A 73 6.41 5.17 15.11
N VAL A 74 5.36 5.86 14.68
CA VAL A 74 4.81 5.76 13.32
C VAL A 74 4.86 7.12 12.66
N SER A 75 5.22 7.13 11.38
CA SER A 75 5.29 8.36 10.61
C SER A 75 4.68 8.14 9.21
N SER A 76 3.89 9.09 8.72
CA SER A 76 3.13 8.94 7.47
C SER A 76 3.89 9.51 6.29
N PHE A 77 4.23 8.71 5.29
CA PHE A 77 4.91 9.18 4.09
C PHE A 77 3.95 9.22 2.91
N ASP A 78 4.20 10.14 1.98
CA ASP A 78 3.32 10.34 0.85
C ASP A 78 4.02 10.39 -0.49
N VAL A 79 3.30 9.95 -1.52
CA VAL A 79 3.71 10.05 -2.92
C VAL A 79 2.51 10.49 -3.73
N VAL A 80 2.74 11.37 -4.71
CA VAL A 80 1.72 11.82 -5.65
C VAL A 80 1.85 11.03 -6.94
N VAL A 81 0.70 10.59 -7.44
CA VAL A 81 0.56 9.92 -8.73
C VAL A 81 -0.53 10.59 -9.54
N GLU A 82 -0.36 10.60 -10.85
CA GLU A 82 -1.37 11.14 -11.78
C GLU A 82 -2.39 10.05 -12.11
N ARG A 83 -3.68 10.41 -12.11
CA ARG A 83 -4.77 9.47 -12.45
C ARG A 83 -4.58 8.88 -13.84
N GLU A 84 -4.20 9.70 -14.82
CA GLU A 84 -4.04 9.25 -16.20
C GLU A 84 -3.05 8.08 -16.31
N ASP A 85 -1.90 8.18 -15.62
CA ASP A 85 -0.89 7.12 -15.61
C ASP A 85 -1.37 5.87 -14.86
N LEU A 86 -2.17 6.06 -13.82
CA LEU A 86 -2.79 4.97 -13.06
C LEU A 86 -3.80 4.16 -13.89
N MET A 87 -4.44 4.77 -14.90
CA MET A 87 -5.46 4.12 -15.74
C MET A 87 -4.90 3.47 -17.01
N LYS A 88 -3.59 3.57 -17.25
CA LYS A 88 -2.92 2.86 -18.34
C LYS A 88 -2.84 1.36 -18.00
N GLU A 89 -2.60 0.53 -19.01
CA GLU A 89 -2.52 -0.95 -18.87
C GLU A 89 -1.52 -1.41 -17.79
N ASN A 90 -0.51 -0.58 -17.51
CA ASN A 90 0.55 -0.80 -16.53
C ASN A 90 0.37 0.01 -15.23
N GLY A 91 -0.83 0.52 -14.93
CA GLY A 91 -1.09 1.40 -13.79
C GLY A 91 -0.69 0.81 -12.43
N VAL A 92 -0.95 -0.48 -12.22
CA VAL A 92 -0.55 -1.19 -10.98
C VAL A 92 0.98 -1.21 -10.82
N ALA A 93 1.70 -1.49 -11.90
CA ALA A 93 3.15 -1.49 -11.92
C ALA A 93 3.71 -0.07 -11.69
N TYR A 94 3.09 0.95 -12.31
CA TYR A 94 3.45 2.34 -12.06
C TYR A 94 3.32 2.71 -10.58
N VAL A 95 2.17 2.43 -9.95
CA VAL A 95 1.97 2.69 -8.51
C VAL A 95 2.96 1.90 -7.65
N ALA A 96 3.19 0.62 -7.97
CA ALA A 96 4.15 -0.21 -7.24
C ALA A 96 5.59 0.36 -7.32
N LYS A 97 6.03 0.83 -8.50
CA LYS A 97 7.33 1.49 -8.69
C LYS A 97 7.44 2.72 -7.78
N ARG A 98 6.45 3.61 -7.82
CA ARG A 98 6.41 4.85 -7.01
C ARG A 98 6.44 4.58 -5.50
N LEU A 99 5.72 3.56 -5.04
CA LEU A 99 5.74 3.12 -3.65
C LEU A 99 7.09 2.56 -3.23
N THR A 100 7.69 1.70 -4.06
CA THR A 100 8.98 1.10 -3.78
C THR A 100 10.10 2.14 -3.76
N GLU A 101 10.10 3.10 -4.69
CA GLU A 101 11.04 4.22 -4.68
C GLU A 101 10.94 5.03 -3.40
N MET A 102 9.71 5.37 -2.96
CA MET A 102 9.49 6.06 -1.70
C MET A 102 10.04 5.25 -0.51
N ILE A 103 9.72 3.96 -0.41
CA ILE A 103 10.17 3.09 0.69
C ILE A 103 11.70 2.94 0.71
N LYS A 104 12.34 2.73 -0.45
CA LYS A 104 13.81 2.67 -0.58
C LYS A 104 14.45 4.00 -0.19
N GLY A 105 13.81 5.11 -0.55
CA GLY A 105 14.21 6.44 -0.10
C GLY A 105 14.35 6.51 1.42
N LEU A 106 13.48 5.84 2.18
CA LEU A 106 13.53 5.82 3.65
C LEU A 106 14.67 4.98 4.25
N GLU A 107 15.40 4.21 3.45
CA GLU A 107 16.58 3.45 3.90
C GLU A 107 17.85 4.30 3.88
N ASN A 108 17.90 5.28 2.97
CA ASN A 108 19.10 6.10 2.70
C ASN A 108 19.11 7.44 3.46
N ARG A 109 18.10 7.72 4.28
CA ARG A 109 17.92 9.00 4.98
C ARG A 109 17.14 8.80 6.26
N SER A 110 17.35 9.67 7.24
CA SER A 110 16.68 9.52 8.53
C SER A 110 15.16 9.70 8.38
N VAL A 111 14.39 8.97 9.19
CA VAL A 111 12.93 9.15 9.26
C VAL A 111 12.58 10.60 9.58
N ILE A 112 13.40 11.27 10.38
CA ILE A 112 13.19 12.65 10.82
C ILE A 112 13.30 13.61 9.62
N GLU A 113 14.31 13.44 8.77
CA GLU A 113 14.44 14.23 7.53
C GLU A 113 13.31 13.95 6.57
N GLY A 114 13.01 12.67 6.32
CA GLY A 114 11.89 12.30 5.45
C GLY A 114 10.54 12.80 5.95
N ALA A 115 10.36 12.97 7.27
CA ALA A 115 9.15 13.54 7.83
C ALA A 115 9.01 15.05 7.58
N LYS A 116 10.13 15.79 7.40
CA LYS A 116 10.13 17.22 7.08
C LYS A 116 9.75 17.50 5.62
N GLU A 117 9.99 16.53 4.74
CA GLU A 117 9.70 16.64 3.29
C GLU A 117 8.25 16.29 2.92
N ARG A 118 7.42 15.96 3.91
CA ARG A 118 6.01 15.67 3.67
C ARG A 118 5.31 16.87 3.07
N ILE A 119 4.34 16.60 2.22
CA ILE A 119 3.47 17.65 1.72
C ILE A 119 2.74 18.28 2.93
N PRO A 120 2.96 19.58 3.20
CA PRO A 120 2.37 20.27 4.34
C PRO A 120 0.87 20.08 4.39
N TYR A 121 0.29 20.02 5.59
CA TYR A 121 -1.16 19.87 5.74
C TYR A 121 -1.94 20.97 5.00
N THR A 122 -1.39 22.18 4.96
CA THR A 122 -1.92 23.34 4.22
C THR A 122 -2.03 23.11 2.71
N ASP A 123 -1.28 22.16 2.16
CA ASP A 123 -1.28 21.84 0.74
C ASP A 123 -2.18 20.64 0.41
N TRP A 124 -2.87 20.05 1.40
CA TRP A 124 -3.70 18.85 1.17
C TRP A 124 -4.94 19.15 0.33
N GLU A 125 -5.44 20.38 0.35
CA GLU A 125 -6.58 20.81 -0.46
C GLU A 125 -6.27 20.80 -1.98
N LYS A 126 -4.99 20.74 -2.36
CA LYS A 126 -4.54 20.67 -3.76
C LYS A 126 -4.73 19.29 -4.38
N PHE A 127 -5.11 18.27 -3.60
CA PHE A 127 -5.33 16.91 -4.10
C PHE A 127 -6.82 16.61 -4.14
N THR A 128 -7.29 16.17 -5.30
CA THR A 128 -8.69 15.81 -5.51
C THR A 128 -9.03 14.45 -4.91
N GLN A 129 -8.04 13.58 -4.71
CA GLN A 129 -8.22 12.32 -4.00
C GLN A 129 -7.00 11.99 -3.12
N THR A 130 -7.26 11.58 -1.88
CA THR A 130 -6.25 10.94 -1.02
C THR A 130 -6.60 9.47 -0.79
N VAL A 131 -5.63 8.58 -0.98
CA VAL A 131 -5.75 7.15 -0.68
C VAL A 131 -4.82 6.80 0.46
N ARG A 132 -5.36 6.08 1.45
CA ARG A 132 -4.63 5.63 2.64
C ARG A 132 -4.88 4.14 2.84
N ALA A 133 -3.84 3.42 3.25
CA ALA A 133 -4.02 2.10 3.83
C ALA A 133 -3.67 2.12 5.33
N VAL A 134 -4.33 1.25 6.08
CA VAL A 134 -4.03 0.97 7.48
C VAL A 134 -3.70 -0.51 7.67
N GLY A 135 -2.93 -0.82 8.70
CA GLY A 135 -2.53 -2.20 8.98
C GLY A 135 -1.29 -2.65 8.21
N THR A 136 -0.91 -3.90 8.45
CA THR A 136 0.18 -4.59 7.76
C THR A 136 -0.07 -6.10 7.81
N ASN A 137 0.45 -6.84 6.83
CA ASN A 137 0.39 -8.30 6.80
C ASN A 137 1.41 -8.97 7.74
N ARG A 138 1.78 -8.30 8.84
CA ARG A 138 2.87 -8.70 9.76
C ARG A 138 2.53 -8.51 11.25
N PHE A 139 1.30 -8.14 11.58
CA PHE A 139 0.94 -7.85 12.97
C PHE A 139 0.72 -9.10 13.83
N GLY A 140 0.49 -10.28 13.24
CA GLY A 140 0.33 -11.53 13.98
C GLY A 140 -0.96 -11.60 14.79
N MET A 141 -2.00 -10.85 14.38
CA MET A 141 -3.29 -10.78 15.08
C MET A 141 -4.00 -12.15 15.12
N TYR A 142 -3.88 -12.95 14.06
CA TYR A 142 -4.44 -14.31 14.07
C TYR A 142 -3.64 -15.29 14.95
N GLY A 143 -2.47 -14.89 15.46
CA GLY A 143 -1.68 -15.64 16.42
C GLY A 143 -2.10 -15.45 17.89
N ALA A 144 -3.01 -14.52 18.19
CA ALA A 144 -3.43 -14.23 19.55
C ALA A 144 -4.38 -15.32 20.08
N ASP A 145 -3.91 -16.14 21.03
CA ASP A 145 -4.73 -17.13 21.73
C ASP A 145 -4.74 -16.84 23.23
N PHE A 146 -5.93 -16.58 23.77
CA PHE A 146 -6.16 -16.27 25.18
C PHE A 146 -6.72 -17.47 25.97
N GLY A 147 -6.72 -18.67 25.39
CA GLY A 147 -7.22 -19.91 26.00
C GLY A 147 -8.53 -20.44 25.40
N TRP A 148 -9.10 -19.75 24.41
CA TRP A 148 -10.33 -20.15 23.71
C TRP A 148 -10.07 -20.44 22.21
N GLY A 149 -8.81 -20.48 21.80
CA GLY A 149 -8.40 -20.64 20.41
C GLY A 149 -8.12 -19.32 19.70
N LYS A 150 -7.52 -19.43 18.51
CA LYS A 150 -7.17 -18.30 17.63
C LYS A 150 -8.42 -17.56 17.11
N PRO A 151 -8.31 -16.28 16.73
CA PRO A 151 -9.45 -15.51 16.23
C PRO A 151 -10.06 -16.11 14.96
N SER A 152 -11.39 -16.10 14.88
CA SER A 152 -12.10 -16.59 13.69
C SER A 152 -12.08 -15.58 12.53
N ASN A 153 -12.04 -14.27 12.84
CA ASN A 153 -11.87 -13.16 11.91
C ASN A 153 -11.26 -11.94 12.65
N VAL A 154 -10.51 -11.09 11.93
CA VAL A 154 -9.95 -9.83 12.42
C VAL A 154 -10.32 -8.71 11.45
N GLU A 155 -10.96 -7.65 11.94
CA GLU A 155 -11.44 -6.54 11.11
C GLU A 155 -11.01 -5.18 11.67
N VAL A 156 -10.66 -4.25 10.78
CA VAL A 156 -10.30 -2.87 11.16
C VAL A 156 -11.50 -1.96 10.93
N THR A 157 -12.37 -1.82 11.93
CA THR A 157 -13.66 -1.11 11.78
C THR A 157 -13.53 0.40 11.51
N THR A 158 -12.39 1.01 11.86
CA THR A 158 -12.14 2.45 11.67
C THR A 158 -12.05 2.87 10.20
N ILE A 159 -11.91 1.91 9.28
CA ILE A 159 -11.89 2.16 7.82
C ILE A 159 -13.22 2.76 7.32
N ALA A 160 -14.36 2.41 7.95
CA ALA A 160 -15.67 2.94 7.58
C ALA A 160 -15.75 4.47 7.76
N ARG A 161 -15.12 4.99 8.81
CA ARG A 161 -15.08 6.43 9.10
C ARG A 161 -13.98 7.14 8.30
N THR A 162 -12.83 6.50 8.13
CA THR A 162 -11.64 7.15 7.56
C THR A 162 -11.57 7.10 6.04
N GLY A 163 -12.33 6.20 5.41
CA GLY A 163 -12.26 5.93 3.97
C GLY A 163 -10.94 5.29 3.52
N ALA A 164 -10.08 4.90 4.46
CA ALA A 164 -8.91 4.07 4.20
C ALA A 164 -9.34 2.64 3.86
N PHE A 165 -8.44 1.85 3.28
CA PHE A 165 -8.59 0.39 3.23
C PHE A 165 -7.61 -0.26 4.20
N SER A 166 -7.94 -1.45 4.70
CA SER A 166 -7.03 -2.21 5.57
C SER A 166 -6.26 -3.26 4.78
N ILE A 167 -5.00 -3.48 5.15
CA ILE A 167 -4.18 -4.60 4.71
C ILE A 167 -3.79 -5.39 5.96
N MET A 168 -4.20 -6.66 6.02
CA MET A 168 -3.93 -7.56 7.15
C MET A 168 -3.43 -8.90 6.63
N GLU A 169 -2.82 -9.70 7.50
CA GLU A 169 -2.52 -11.10 7.16
C GLU A 169 -3.82 -11.89 6.97
N SER A 170 -3.82 -12.89 6.09
CA SER A 170 -4.96 -13.81 6.03
C SER A 170 -4.98 -14.73 7.25
N LYS A 171 -6.18 -15.19 7.60
CA LYS A 171 -6.36 -16.28 8.57
C LYS A 171 -5.61 -17.55 8.17
N ASP A 172 -5.56 -17.84 6.88
CA ASP A 172 -4.93 -19.04 6.35
C ASP A 172 -3.40 -18.94 6.45
N GLU A 173 -2.75 -20.03 6.87
CA GLU A 173 -1.30 -20.10 7.06
C GLU A 173 -0.50 -20.06 5.73
N GLY A 174 -1.18 -19.95 4.58
CA GLY A 174 -0.59 -19.89 3.24
C GLY A 174 0.05 -18.55 2.86
N GLY A 175 0.25 -17.63 3.81
CA GLY A 175 0.88 -16.32 3.55
C GLY A 175 0.01 -15.36 2.72
N GLY A 176 -1.31 -15.54 2.74
CA GLY A 176 -2.27 -14.66 2.10
C GLY A 176 -2.39 -13.30 2.78
N VAL A 177 -3.11 -12.39 2.12
CA VAL A 177 -3.37 -11.03 2.62
C VAL A 177 -4.87 -10.77 2.55
N GLN A 178 -5.44 -10.31 3.67
CA GLN A 178 -6.82 -9.85 3.77
C GLN A 178 -6.87 -8.34 3.51
N VAL A 179 -7.79 -7.93 2.63
CA VAL A 179 -8.05 -6.52 2.32
C VAL A 179 -9.45 -6.17 2.79
N GLY A 180 -9.57 -5.16 3.66
CA GLY A 180 -10.84 -4.63 4.13
C GLY A 180 -11.15 -3.29 3.49
N LEU A 181 -12.37 -3.11 2.99
CA LEU A 181 -12.81 -1.92 2.25
C LEU A 181 -14.26 -1.58 2.59
N VAL A 182 -14.59 -0.29 2.59
CA VAL A 182 -15.95 0.21 2.71
C VAL A 182 -16.20 1.16 1.54
N LEU A 183 -17.12 0.78 0.66
CA LEU A 183 -17.48 1.50 -0.58
C LEU A 183 -19.01 1.54 -0.70
N LYS A 184 -19.54 2.40 -1.58
CA LYS A 184 -20.97 2.33 -1.92
C LYS A 184 -21.26 1.00 -2.61
N GLU A 185 -22.52 0.54 -2.56
CA GLU A 185 -22.89 -0.78 -3.08
C GLU A 185 -22.49 -0.97 -4.56
N HIS A 186 -22.75 0.01 -5.42
CA HIS A 186 -22.38 -0.06 -6.84
C HIS A 186 -20.86 -0.05 -7.05
N GLU A 187 -20.13 0.76 -6.27
CA GLU A 187 -18.66 0.80 -6.29
C GLU A 187 -18.08 -0.54 -5.83
N MET A 188 -18.66 -1.18 -4.80
CA MET A 188 -18.21 -2.48 -4.29
C MET A 188 -18.39 -3.60 -5.32
N LYS A 189 -19.52 -3.62 -6.04
CA LYS A 189 -19.77 -4.59 -7.13
C LYS A 189 -18.75 -4.44 -8.26
N LEU A 190 -18.46 -3.20 -8.66
CA LEU A 190 -17.43 -2.90 -9.67
C LEU A 190 -16.03 -3.28 -9.16
N PHE A 191 -15.69 -2.90 -7.93
CA PHE A 191 -14.42 -3.25 -7.29
C PHE A 191 -14.20 -4.77 -7.30
N GLY A 192 -15.18 -5.55 -6.84
CA GLY A 192 -15.09 -7.02 -6.84
C GLY A 192 -14.83 -7.56 -8.25
N SER A 193 -15.54 -7.04 -9.25
CA SER A 193 -15.38 -7.43 -10.66
C SER A 193 -14.01 -7.05 -11.25
N LEU A 194 -13.35 -6.00 -10.73
CA LEU A 194 -12.01 -5.57 -11.14
C LEU A 194 -10.93 -6.38 -10.42
N PHE A 195 -11.09 -6.56 -9.12
CA PHE A 195 -10.12 -7.19 -8.22
C PHE A 195 -9.94 -8.70 -8.50
N THR A 196 -10.93 -9.36 -9.10
CA THR A 196 -10.83 -10.77 -9.48
C THR A 196 -10.29 -11.01 -10.89
N ARG A 197 -10.05 -9.95 -11.69
CA ARG A 197 -9.59 -10.09 -13.10
C ARG A 197 -8.16 -10.61 -13.20
N VAL A 198 -7.30 -10.26 -12.24
CA VAL A 198 -5.90 -10.71 -12.24
C VAL A 198 -5.77 -11.93 -11.34
N LYS A 199 -5.68 -13.12 -11.96
CA LYS A 199 -5.11 -14.28 -11.26
C LYS A 199 -3.61 -14.01 -11.11
N ILE A 200 -3.18 -13.59 -9.92
CA ILE A 200 -1.76 -13.63 -9.56
C ILE A 200 -1.42 -15.12 -9.53
N SER A 201 -0.88 -15.65 -10.62
CA SER A 201 -0.38 -17.01 -10.69
C SER A 201 0.64 -17.19 -9.57
N GLN A 202 0.36 -18.09 -8.62
CA GLN A 202 1.35 -18.56 -7.68
C GLN A 202 2.52 -19.11 -8.52
N SER A 203 3.68 -18.47 -8.42
CA SER A 203 4.92 -19.14 -8.81
C SER A 203 5.10 -20.27 -7.82
N THR A 204 4.72 -21.50 -8.20
CA THR A 204 5.22 -22.70 -7.53
C THR A 204 6.75 -22.66 -7.53
N CYS A 205 7.30 -23.02 -6.36
CA CYS A 205 8.72 -23.01 -6.00
C CYS A 205 9.70 -23.40 -7.12
#